data_AF-R7WEU2-F1
#
_entry.id   AF-R7WEU2-F1
#
_cell.length_a   1.000
_cell.length_b   1.000
_cell.length_c   1.000
_cell.angle_alpha   90.00
_cell.angle_beta   90.00
_cell.angle_gamma   90.00
#
_symmetry.space_group_name_H-M   'P 1'
#
loop_
_entity.id
_entity.type
_entity.pdbx_description
1 polymer ?
#
loop_
_entity_poly.entity_id
_entity_poly.type
_entity_poly.pdbx_seq_one_letter_code
_entity_poly.pdbx_strand_id
1 'polypeptide(L)'
;MGKGVVPDVHPLSSTAARSLAIGQCDVALVVGARLNWLLHFGEPPKWSKDVKFILVDVSEDEIELRKPQVGLVGDAKRVVELLNREIKDQPFCLARSHPWVEAITKKSKDNVLKMEAQLVKDVVPFNFMTPMRIIRDAILAERSPAPVVVSEGANTMDVGRAVLVQNEPRTRLDAGTWGTMGVGLGYCVAAAVAEPERLVVAVEGDSGFGFSAMEVEGWMSMDGRMHHKRLDLKRSTSRSVRKPSSGWWYPVMSEYVFEVDADGDEHVTLAQPMLQLLPACYARPDFFIQVAFVVTNSFGLGILHVGLTHVVCYTLVRYQLPVVVIVFNNNGVYGGDRRGPDELTGPYKDDPAPTSFVPGAGYHKMMEAFGGKGYLVDTPDELRSALSESFRARKPAVINVTIDPYAGAESGRMQHKN
;
A
#
# COMPACT_ATOMS: atom_id res chain seq x y z
N MET A 1 -6.29 1.56 -7.38
CA MET A 1 -5.26 2.62 -7.43
C MET A 1 -5.00 2.98 -8.88
N GLY A 2 -5.25 4.23 -9.29
CA GLY A 2 -5.38 4.58 -10.74
C GLY A 2 -4.16 5.18 -11.44
N LYS A 3 -3.10 5.57 -10.70
CA LYS A 3 -1.87 6.13 -11.30
C LYS A 3 -1.21 5.11 -12.23
N GLY A 4 -0.67 5.58 -13.35
CA GLY A 4 0.03 4.75 -14.34
C GLY A 4 -0.87 3.95 -15.31
N VAL A 5 -2.20 3.90 -15.12
CA VAL A 5 -3.13 3.35 -16.13
C VAL A 5 -2.93 4.04 -17.48
N VAL A 6 -2.77 5.36 -17.41
CA VAL A 6 -2.13 6.19 -18.42
C VAL A 6 -0.91 6.81 -17.72
N PRO A 7 0.23 7.02 -18.40
CA PRO A 7 1.39 7.65 -17.78
C PRO A 7 1.00 8.95 -17.09
N ASP A 8 1.45 9.14 -15.84
CA ASP A 8 1.03 10.29 -15.03
C ASP A 8 1.41 11.65 -15.66
N VAL A 9 2.46 11.65 -16.51
CA VAL A 9 2.94 12.81 -17.28
C VAL A 9 2.18 13.04 -18.59
N HIS A 10 1.15 12.25 -18.88
CA HIS A 10 0.37 12.39 -20.10
C HIS A 10 -0.24 13.80 -20.19
N PRO A 11 -0.24 14.47 -21.37
CA PRO A 11 -0.70 15.86 -21.50
C PRO A 11 -2.14 16.12 -21.08
N LEU A 12 -2.99 15.08 -21.06
CA LEU A 12 -4.39 15.15 -20.60
C LEU A 12 -4.58 14.80 -19.12
N SER A 13 -3.52 14.46 -18.39
CA SER A 13 -3.58 14.20 -16.96
C SER A 13 -3.89 15.50 -16.21
N SER A 14 -5.00 15.51 -15.47
CA SER A 14 -5.44 16.65 -14.66
C SER A 14 -5.08 16.48 -13.18
N THR A 15 -4.23 15.50 -12.83
CA THR A 15 -3.87 15.18 -11.43
C THR A 15 -3.34 16.40 -10.68
N ALA A 16 -2.47 17.20 -11.31
CA ALA A 16 -1.93 18.43 -10.73
C ALA A 16 -2.97 19.56 -10.60
N ALA A 17 -4.10 19.47 -11.32
CA ALA A 17 -5.21 20.42 -11.26
C ALA A 17 -6.50 19.80 -10.72
N ARG A 18 -6.42 18.71 -9.91
CA ARG A 18 -7.57 17.94 -9.42
C ARG A 18 -8.72 18.82 -8.94
N SER A 19 -8.46 19.77 -8.05
CA SER A 19 -9.51 20.62 -7.46
C SER A 19 -10.25 21.46 -8.50
N LEU A 20 -9.55 21.93 -9.53
CA LEU A 20 -10.17 22.65 -10.65
C LEU A 20 -10.98 21.68 -11.52
N ALA A 21 -10.40 20.52 -11.84
CA ALA A 21 -11.01 19.51 -12.69
C ALA A 21 -12.36 19.01 -12.15
N ILE A 22 -12.41 18.58 -10.89
CA ILE A 22 -13.66 18.05 -10.29
C ILE A 22 -14.63 19.17 -9.86
N GLY A 23 -14.09 20.34 -9.51
CA GLY A 23 -14.91 21.46 -9.03
C GLY A 23 -15.66 22.20 -10.14
N GLN A 24 -15.27 22.01 -11.40
CA GLN A 24 -15.84 22.73 -12.55
C GLN A 24 -16.28 21.83 -13.70
N CYS A 25 -16.12 20.50 -13.60
CA CYS A 25 -16.65 19.61 -14.62
C CYS A 25 -18.19 19.62 -14.62
N ASP A 26 -18.76 19.59 -15.82
CA ASP A 26 -20.19 19.44 -16.08
C ASP A 26 -20.59 17.97 -16.27
N VAL A 27 -19.68 17.13 -16.79
CA VAL A 27 -19.84 15.68 -16.91
C VAL A 27 -18.59 14.96 -16.39
N ALA A 28 -18.79 13.92 -15.60
CA ALA A 28 -17.73 13.07 -15.07
C ALA A 28 -17.98 11.59 -15.41
N LEU A 29 -17.13 11.03 -16.28
CA LEU A 29 -17.05 9.58 -16.50
C LEU A 29 -16.11 8.95 -15.48
N VAL A 30 -16.66 8.11 -14.60
CA VAL A 30 -15.93 7.45 -13.53
C VAL A 30 -15.91 5.95 -13.81
N VAL A 31 -14.72 5.37 -14.01
CA VAL A 31 -14.55 3.97 -14.40
C VAL A 31 -13.84 3.20 -13.30
N GLY A 32 -14.52 2.22 -12.70
CA GLY A 32 -13.97 1.35 -11.66
C GLY A 32 -13.50 2.12 -10.41
N ALA A 33 -14.17 3.21 -10.08
CA ALA A 33 -13.87 4.03 -8.91
C ALA A 33 -15.15 4.44 -8.19
N ARG A 34 -15.19 4.16 -6.88
CA ARG A 34 -16.33 4.50 -6.02
C ARG A 34 -16.28 5.98 -5.66
N LEU A 35 -17.44 6.65 -5.72
CA LEU A 35 -17.63 7.99 -5.15
C LEU A 35 -17.70 7.88 -3.62
N ASN A 36 -16.59 7.53 -2.97
CA ASN A 36 -16.49 7.42 -1.51
C ASN A 36 -15.75 8.64 -0.92
N TRP A 37 -15.29 8.55 0.33
CA TRP A 37 -14.59 9.61 1.04
C TRP A 37 -13.33 10.15 0.32
N LEU A 38 -12.68 9.35 -0.54
CA LEU A 38 -11.53 9.75 -1.37
C LEU A 38 -11.93 10.72 -2.49
N LEU A 39 -13.15 10.55 -3.01
CA LEU A 39 -13.77 11.41 -4.01
C LEU A 39 -14.88 12.28 -3.39
N HIS A 40 -14.85 12.52 -2.08
CA HIS A 40 -15.80 13.40 -1.39
C HIS A 40 -17.28 13.07 -1.71
N PHE A 41 -17.58 11.78 -1.87
CA PHE A 41 -18.91 11.29 -2.17
C PHE A 41 -19.57 11.81 -3.47
N GLY A 42 -18.81 12.52 -4.32
CA GLY A 42 -19.36 13.22 -5.48
C GLY A 42 -20.07 14.54 -5.13
N GLU A 43 -19.86 15.07 -3.92
CA GLU A 43 -20.68 16.15 -3.36
C GLU A 43 -19.98 17.53 -3.35
N PRO A 44 -20.76 18.63 -3.40
CA PRO A 44 -20.28 19.97 -3.12
C PRO A 44 -19.71 20.11 -1.69
N PRO A 45 -18.79 21.06 -1.45
CA PRO A 45 -18.24 22.04 -2.39
C PRO A 45 -17.06 21.51 -3.20
N LYS A 46 -16.70 20.23 -3.07
CA LYS A 46 -15.54 19.66 -3.77
C LYS A 46 -15.86 19.36 -5.22
N TRP A 47 -17.05 18.84 -5.50
CA TRP A 47 -17.58 18.69 -6.84
C TRP A 47 -18.49 19.87 -7.19
N SER A 48 -18.63 20.13 -8.49
CA SER A 48 -19.70 21.00 -8.98
C SER A 48 -21.07 20.45 -8.57
N LYS A 49 -21.99 21.32 -8.14
CA LYS A 49 -23.37 20.93 -7.78
C LYS A 49 -24.18 20.40 -8.96
N ASP A 50 -23.79 20.79 -10.18
CA ASP A 50 -24.53 20.49 -11.43
C ASP A 50 -23.86 19.38 -12.25
N VAL A 51 -22.83 18.73 -11.70
CA VAL A 51 -22.10 17.66 -12.39
C VAL A 51 -23.02 16.48 -12.70
N LYS A 52 -22.91 15.95 -13.93
CA LYS A 52 -23.57 14.72 -14.35
C LYS A 52 -22.57 13.57 -14.29
N PHE A 53 -22.88 12.57 -13.47
CA PHE A 53 -22.06 11.37 -13.35
C PHE A 53 -22.48 10.32 -14.37
N ILE A 54 -21.48 9.76 -15.05
CA ILE A 54 -21.56 8.49 -15.76
C ILE A 54 -20.68 7.52 -15.00
N LEU A 55 -21.26 6.50 -14.38
CA LEU A 55 -20.51 5.54 -13.57
C LEU A 55 -20.43 4.21 -14.30
N VAL A 56 -19.22 3.64 -14.36
CA VAL A 56 -18.95 2.29 -14.83
C VAL A 56 -18.43 1.49 -13.65
N ASP A 57 -19.20 0.51 -13.20
CA ASP A 57 -18.81 -0.39 -12.12
C ASP A 57 -19.33 -1.80 -12.39
N VAL A 58 -18.64 -2.81 -11.87
CA VAL A 58 -19.10 -4.20 -11.96
C VAL A 58 -20.21 -4.49 -10.97
N SER A 59 -20.28 -3.72 -9.88
CA SER A 59 -21.29 -3.85 -8.84
C SER A 59 -22.53 -3.00 -9.16
N GLU A 60 -23.67 -3.66 -9.32
CA GLU A 60 -24.97 -2.99 -9.47
C GLU A 60 -25.30 -2.17 -8.21
N ASP A 61 -25.03 -2.70 -7.01
CA ASP A 61 -25.26 -2.02 -5.73
C ASP A 61 -24.56 -0.64 -5.65
N GLU A 62 -23.35 -0.51 -6.20
CA GLU A 62 -22.63 0.76 -6.21
C GLU A 62 -23.29 1.78 -7.14
N ILE A 63 -23.87 1.32 -8.27
CA ILE A 63 -24.61 2.16 -9.19
C ILE A 63 -25.94 2.61 -8.56
N GLU A 64 -26.67 1.69 -7.93
CA GLU A 64 -27.94 1.97 -7.25
C GLU A 64 -27.77 2.90 -6.04
N LEU A 65 -26.67 2.73 -5.29
CA LEU A 65 -26.33 3.59 -4.16
C LEU A 65 -26.09 5.03 -4.60
N ARG A 66 -25.39 5.23 -5.72
CA ARG A 66 -24.97 6.56 -6.19
C ARG A 66 -25.95 7.24 -7.12
N LYS A 67 -26.88 6.51 -7.74
CA LYS A 67 -27.94 7.02 -8.62
C LYS A 67 -27.41 8.03 -9.67
N PRO A 68 -26.41 7.64 -10.49
CA PRO A 68 -25.86 8.54 -11.49
C PRO A 68 -26.84 8.83 -12.61
N GLN A 69 -26.57 9.87 -13.41
CA GLN A 69 -27.36 10.15 -14.62
C GLN A 69 -27.30 8.99 -15.62
N VAL A 70 -26.16 8.31 -15.71
CA VAL A 70 -26.01 7.05 -16.46
C VAL A 70 -25.19 6.07 -15.63
N GLY A 71 -25.76 4.90 -15.35
CA GLY A 71 -25.08 3.78 -14.72
C GLY A 71 -24.82 2.67 -15.74
N LEU A 72 -23.56 2.23 -15.87
CA LEU A 72 -23.14 1.16 -16.76
C LEU A 72 -22.59 0.01 -15.92
N VAL A 73 -23.43 -1.00 -15.68
CA VAL A 73 -23.04 -2.19 -14.91
C VAL A 73 -22.26 -3.15 -15.81
N GLY A 74 -21.00 -3.41 -15.47
CA GLY A 74 -20.18 -4.37 -16.19
C GLY A 74 -18.68 -4.21 -15.96
N ASP A 75 -17.91 -5.16 -16.51
CA ASP A 75 -16.45 -5.09 -16.50
C ASP A 75 -15.95 -3.83 -17.22
N ALA A 76 -15.03 -3.12 -16.56
CA ALA A 76 -14.51 -1.84 -17.03
C ALA A 76 -13.86 -1.94 -18.42
N LYS A 77 -13.10 -3.01 -18.68
CA LYS A 77 -12.46 -3.20 -20.00
C LYS A 77 -13.54 -3.37 -21.07
N ARG A 78 -14.53 -4.22 -20.82
CA ARG A 78 -15.60 -4.48 -21.79
C ARG A 78 -16.43 -3.24 -22.09
N VAL A 79 -16.80 -2.47 -21.06
CA VAL A 79 -17.57 -1.23 -21.24
C VAL A 79 -16.78 -0.20 -22.04
N VAL A 80 -15.49 0.00 -21.74
CA VAL A 80 -14.64 0.94 -22.48
C VAL A 80 -14.42 0.50 -23.94
N GLU A 81 -14.27 -0.81 -24.20
CA GLU A 81 -14.23 -1.34 -25.57
C GLU A 81 -15.50 -1.01 -26.36
N LEU A 82 -16.67 -1.17 -25.74
CA LEU A 82 -17.95 -0.83 -26.37
C LEU A 82 -18.04 0.68 -26.62
N LEU A 83 -17.72 1.52 -25.64
CA LEU A 83 -17.71 2.97 -25.80
C LEU A 83 -16.82 3.40 -26.97
N ASN A 84 -15.60 2.87 -27.05
CA ASN A 84 -14.67 3.16 -28.15
C ASN A 84 -15.21 2.73 -29.52
N ARG A 85 -15.96 1.62 -29.58
CA ARG A 85 -16.60 1.15 -30.80
C ARG A 85 -17.75 2.07 -31.22
N GLU A 86 -18.63 2.43 -30.30
CA GLU A 86 -19.81 3.25 -30.60
C GLU A 86 -19.45 4.69 -30.99
N ILE A 87 -18.37 5.26 -30.42
CA ILE A 87 -17.90 6.61 -30.78
C ILE A 87 -16.91 6.62 -31.95
N LYS A 88 -16.60 5.46 -32.56
CA LYS A 88 -15.53 5.35 -33.57
C LYS A 88 -15.76 6.26 -34.77
N ASP A 89 -17.00 6.33 -35.25
CA ASP A 89 -17.35 7.11 -36.44
C ASP A 89 -17.51 8.61 -36.14
N GLN A 90 -17.73 8.96 -34.86
CA GLN A 90 -17.84 10.34 -34.38
C GLN A 90 -17.10 10.50 -33.03
N PRO A 91 -15.76 10.48 -33.04
CA PRO A 91 -14.99 10.56 -31.80
C PRO A 91 -15.19 11.93 -31.15
N PHE A 92 -15.57 11.91 -29.87
CA PHE A 92 -15.68 13.14 -29.08
C PHE A 92 -14.32 13.52 -28.50
N CYS A 93 -13.83 14.72 -28.81
CA CYS A 93 -12.65 15.29 -28.20
C CYS A 93 -12.78 16.81 -28.12
N LEU A 94 -12.55 17.38 -26.94
CA LEU A 94 -12.43 18.82 -26.80
C LEU A 94 -11.13 19.27 -27.46
N ALA A 95 -11.21 20.26 -28.35
CA ALA A 95 -10.04 20.86 -28.97
C ALA A 95 -9.08 21.41 -27.91
N ARG A 96 -7.78 21.45 -28.20
CA ARG A 96 -6.79 22.04 -27.28
C ARG A 96 -7.05 23.52 -26.97
N SER A 97 -7.70 24.22 -27.89
CA SER A 97 -8.14 25.61 -27.75
C SER A 97 -9.46 25.77 -26.99
N HIS A 98 -10.10 24.67 -26.58
CA HIS A 98 -11.34 24.75 -25.81
C HIS A 98 -11.04 25.36 -24.43
N PRO A 99 -11.82 26.35 -23.95
CA PRO A 99 -11.51 27.08 -22.70
C PRO A 99 -11.28 26.16 -21.49
N TRP A 100 -12.06 25.07 -21.37
CA TRP A 100 -11.86 24.05 -20.34
C TRP A 100 -10.48 23.39 -20.41
N VAL A 101 -10.07 22.93 -21.60
CA VAL A 101 -8.80 22.22 -21.80
C VAL A 101 -7.63 23.16 -21.55
N GLU A 102 -7.73 24.42 -22.02
CA GLU A 102 -6.72 25.45 -21.75
C GLU A 102 -6.59 25.76 -20.25
N ALA A 103 -7.71 25.93 -19.54
CA ALA A 103 -7.71 26.21 -18.11
C ALA A 103 -7.07 25.07 -17.30
N ILE A 104 -7.43 23.82 -17.57
CA ILE A 104 -6.87 22.65 -16.90
C ILE A 104 -5.39 22.46 -17.24
N THR A 105 -5.02 22.62 -18.52
CA THR A 105 -3.64 22.50 -18.97
C THR A 105 -2.76 23.56 -18.32
N LYS A 106 -3.20 24.82 -18.32
CA LYS A 106 -2.51 25.94 -17.67
C LYS A 106 -2.36 25.67 -16.17
N LYS A 107 -3.45 25.33 -15.48
CA LYS A 107 -3.42 25.08 -14.04
C LYS A 107 -2.52 23.91 -13.66
N SER A 108 -2.53 22.84 -14.46
CA SER A 108 -1.66 21.67 -14.25
C SER A 108 -0.19 22.07 -14.41
N LYS A 109 0.15 22.80 -15.47
CA LYS A 109 1.51 23.33 -15.69
C LYS A 109 1.96 24.23 -14.54
N ASP A 110 1.14 25.20 -14.15
CA ASP A 110 1.46 26.13 -13.06
C ASP A 110 1.71 25.39 -11.73
N ASN A 111 0.88 24.40 -11.41
CA ASN A 111 1.02 23.64 -10.18
C ASN A 111 2.23 22.69 -10.22
N VAL A 112 2.54 22.07 -11.37
CA VAL A 112 3.77 21.29 -11.55
C VAL A 112 5.00 22.18 -11.40
N LEU A 113 5.03 23.35 -12.03
CA LEU A 113 6.16 24.29 -11.91
C LEU A 113 6.37 24.73 -10.45
N LYS A 114 5.29 25.01 -9.71
CA LYS A 114 5.36 25.33 -8.28
C LYS A 114 5.93 24.17 -7.46
N MET A 115 5.50 22.94 -7.75
CA MET A 115 6.00 21.74 -7.08
C MET A 115 7.49 21.51 -7.40
N GLU A 116 7.89 21.56 -8.68
CA GLU A 116 9.30 21.40 -9.07
C GLU A 116 10.19 22.48 -8.46
N ALA A 117 9.74 23.74 -8.37
CA ALA A 117 10.48 24.81 -7.71
C ALA A 117 10.72 24.54 -6.22
N GLN A 118 9.82 23.80 -5.55
CA GLN A 118 10.03 23.34 -4.17
C GLN A 118 11.00 22.16 -4.11
N LEU A 119 10.91 21.23 -5.07
CA LEU A 119 11.72 20.01 -5.12
C LEU A 119 13.20 20.30 -5.44
N VAL A 120 13.51 21.33 -6.23
CA VAL A 120 14.89 21.70 -6.63
C VAL A 120 15.78 22.04 -5.42
N LYS A 121 15.21 22.47 -4.29
CA LYS A 121 15.97 22.82 -3.10
C LYS A 121 16.36 21.58 -2.31
N ASP A 122 17.64 21.42 -2.05
CA ASP A 122 18.14 20.45 -1.09
C ASP A 122 18.06 21.06 0.32
N VAL A 123 17.30 20.42 1.20
CA VAL A 123 17.08 20.84 2.58
C VAL A 123 17.64 19.75 3.50
N VAL A 124 18.52 20.15 4.41
CA VAL A 124 19.09 19.30 5.48
C VAL A 124 18.99 20.08 6.81
N PRO A 125 18.49 19.48 7.92
CA PRO A 125 17.95 18.13 8.02
C PRO A 125 16.78 17.91 7.04
N PHE A 126 16.60 16.68 6.57
CA PHE A 126 15.67 16.41 5.49
C PHE A 126 14.23 16.78 5.87
N ASN A 127 13.54 17.47 4.98
CA ASN A 127 12.09 17.46 4.94
C ASN A 127 11.59 16.23 4.14
N PHE A 128 10.28 16.14 3.87
CA PHE A 128 9.74 15.06 3.03
C PHE A 128 10.00 15.24 1.53
N MET A 129 10.27 16.46 1.06
CA MET A 129 10.35 16.80 -0.37
C MET A 129 11.70 16.43 -1.00
N THR A 130 12.80 16.78 -0.34
CA THR A 130 14.16 16.51 -0.84
C THR A 130 14.40 15.00 -1.07
N PRO A 131 14.19 14.09 -0.09
CA PRO A 131 14.36 12.66 -0.32
C PRO A 131 13.36 12.10 -1.33
N MET A 132 12.10 12.56 -1.34
CA MET A 132 11.11 12.12 -2.33
C MET A 132 11.51 12.47 -3.77
N ARG A 133 12.12 13.65 -4.00
CA ARG A 133 12.68 13.99 -5.30
C ARG A 133 13.77 12.99 -5.71
N ILE A 134 14.71 12.72 -4.81
CA ILE A 134 15.84 11.83 -5.08
C ILE A 134 15.35 10.42 -5.40
N ILE A 135 14.36 9.93 -4.65
CA ILE A 135 13.72 8.62 -4.86
C ILE A 135 12.97 8.58 -6.20
N ARG A 136 12.20 9.64 -6.52
CA ARG A 136 11.52 9.77 -7.82
C ARG A 136 12.52 9.67 -8.96
N ASP A 137 13.59 10.44 -8.90
CA ASP A 137 14.60 10.51 -9.96
C ASP A 137 15.31 9.15 -10.13
N ALA A 138 15.56 8.42 -9.02
CA ALA A 138 16.10 7.06 -9.06
C ALA A 138 15.12 6.05 -9.68
N ILE A 139 13.83 6.09 -9.31
CA ILE A 139 12.81 5.21 -9.90
C ILE A 139 12.63 5.48 -11.40
N LEU A 140 12.66 6.74 -11.83
CA LEU A 140 12.53 7.12 -13.24
C LEU A 140 13.77 6.76 -14.08
N ALA A 141 14.93 6.61 -13.44
CA ALA A 141 16.14 6.14 -14.11
C ALA A 141 16.11 4.63 -14.39
N GLU A 142 15.30 3.87 -13.65
CA GLU A 142 15.05 2.45 -13.94
C GLU A 142 14.26 2.32 -15.25
N ARG A 143 14.72 1.41 -16.11
CA ARG A 143 14.07 1.14 -17.40
C ARG A 143 12.84 0.24 -17.20
N SER A 144 12.06 0.08 -18.27
CA SER A 144 10.98 -0.91 -18.27
C SER A 144 11.56 -2.34 -18.13
N PRO A 145 10.95 -3.22 -17.31
CA PRO A 145 9.73 -2.98 -16.53
C PRO A 145 9.97 -2.06 -15.32
N ALA A 146 9.16 -1.00 -15.21
CA ALA A 146 9.32 0.01 -14.16
C ALA A 146 9.17 -0.60 -12.75
N PRO A 147 9.84 -0.06 -11.71
CA PRO A 147 9.68 -0.56 -10.36
C PRO A 147 8.24 -0.50 -9.85
N VAL A 148 7.83 -1.50 -9.06
CA VAL A 148 6.60 -1.41 -8.27
C VAL A 148 6.88 -0.56 -7.04
N VAL A 149 6.11 0.50 -6.86
CA VAL A 149 6.21 1.41 -5.72
C VAL A 149 5.16 1.06 -4.68
N VAL A 150 5.60 0.62 -3.52
CA VAL A 150 4.76 0.49 -2.32
C VAL A 150 4.93 1.74 -1.47
N SER A 151 3.84 2.27 -0.89
CA SER A 151 3.95 3.46 -0.05
C SER A 151 2.83 3.57 0.96
N GLU A 152 3.18 3.68 2.24
CA GLU A 152 2.26 3.92 3.35
C GLU A 152 2.78 4.98 4.33
N GLY A 153 1.94 5.36 5.29
CA GLY A 153 2.16 6.49 6.21
C GLY A 153 1.26 7.69 5.89
N ALA A 154 1.45 8.78 6.64
CA ALA A 154 0.69 10.02 6.45
C ALA A 154 1.40 10.98 5.48
N ASN A 155 2.36 11.77 6.00
CA ASN A 155 3.14 12.72 5.20
C ASN A 155 3.88 12.01 4.06
N THR A 156 4.49 10.85 4.33
CA THR A 156 5.19 10.03 3.35
C THR A 156 4.28 9.65 2.17
N MET A 157 3.09 9.11 2.43
CA MET A 157 2.17 8.71 1.37
C MET A 157 1.57 9.91 0.62
N ASP A 158 1.25 11.00 1.32
CA ASP A 158 0.66 12.19 0.70
C ASP A 158 1.61 12.97 -0.20
N VAL A 159 2.85 13.16 0.26
CA VAL A 159 3.91 13.74 -0.56
C VAL A 159 4.29 12.77 -1.68
N GLY A 160 4.47 11.48 -1.35
CA GLY A 160 4.82 10.44 -2.30
C GLY A 160 3.81 10.29 -3.43
N ARG A 161 2.49 10.37 -3.17
CA ARG A 161 1.46 10.30 -4.20
C ARG A 161 1.55 11.44 -5.22
N ALA A 162 2.01 12.61 -4.80
CA ALA A 162 2.20 13.77 -5.67
C ALA A 162 3.54 13.73 -6.42
N VAL A 163 4.62 13.28 -5.77
CA VAL A 163 5.99 13.34 -6.30
C VAL A 163 6.38 12.09 -7.08
N LEU A 164 5.98 10.89 -6.62
CA LEU A 164 6.34 9.62 -7.24
C LEU A 164 5.41 9.35 -8.44
N VAL A 165 5.96 9.52 -9.63
CA VAL A 165 5.30 9.38 -10.93
C VAL A 165 5.21 7.90 -11.33
N GLN A 166 4.09 7.49 -11.93
CA GLN A 166 3.91 6.14 -12.48
C GLN A 166 3.70 6.20 -13.99
N ASN A 167 4.51 5.44 -14.73
CA ASN A 167 4.46 5.38 -16.20
C ASN A 167 3.89 4.05 -16.73
N GLU A 168 3.72 3.06 -15.86
CA GLU A 168 3.16 1.75 -16.18
C GLU A 168 1.96 1.45 -15.27
N PRO A 169 0.95 0.69 -15.74
CA PRO A 169 -0.20 0.36 -14.93
C PRO A 169 0.16 -0.63 -13.82
N ARG A 170 -0.57 -0.58 -12.70
CA ARG A 170 -0.47 -1.53 -11.58
C ARG A 170 0.92 -1.57 -10.91
N THR A 171 1.73 -0.51 -11.05
CA THR A 171 3.04 -0.37 -10.39
C THR A 171 2.98 0.47 -9.12
N ARG A 172 1.79 0.75 -8.57
CA ARG A 172 1.63 1.44 -7.29
C ARG A 172 0.73 0.63 -6.36
N LEU A 173 1.18 0.41 -5.13
CA LEU A 173 0.45 -0.20 -4.02
C LEU A 173 0.53 0.72 -2.79
N ASP A 174 -0.59 0.98 -2.11
CA ASP A 174 -0.68 1.89 -0.96
C ASP A 174 -1.83 1.51 -0.02
N ALA A 175 -2.01 2.28 1.05
CA ALA A 175 -2.96 2.04 2.14
C ALA A 175 -4.44 1.89 1.70
N GLY A 176 -4.77 2.19 0.44
CA GLY A 176 -6.05 1.84 -0.16
C GLY A 176 -7.25 2.55 0.44
N THR A 177 -8.41 1.87 0.45
CA THR A 177 -9.70 2.50 0.81
C THR A 177 -9.85 2.80 2.29
N TRP A 178 -9.22 2.03 3.17
CA TRP A 178 -9.29 2.23 4.61
C TRP A 178 -8.11 3.01 5.19
N GLY A 179 -7.11 3.35 4.37
CA GLY A 179 -5.91 4.00 4.89
C GLY A 179 -5.17 3.11 5.89
N THR A 180 -5.16 1.79 5.66
CA THR A 180 -4.57 0.81 6.56
C THR A 180 -3.05 0.91 6.57
N MET A 181 -2.46 1.02 7.77
CA MET A 181 -1.02 0.93 7.98
C MET A 181 -0.63 -0.53 8.26
N GLY A 182 0.55 -0.95 7.79
CA GLY A 182 1.04 -2.32 7.93
C GLY A 182 0.82 -3.21 6.71
N VAL A 183 0.32 -2.65 5.60
CA VAL A 183 0.19 -3.39 4.34
C VAL A 183 1.49 -3.39 3.53
N GLY A 184 2.40 -2.45 3.82
CA GLY A 184 3.61 -2.16 3.04
C GLY A 184 4.45 -3.39 2.72
N LEU A 185 5.03 -4.04 3.72
CA LEU A 185 5.96 -5.15 3.44
C LEU A 185 5.25 -6.40 2.89
N GLY A 186 3.99 -6.65 3.28
CA GLY A 186 3.19 -7.73 2.69
C GLY A 186 2.97 -7.52 1.19
N TYR A 187 2.64 -6.29 0.79
CA TYR A 187 2.57 -5.91 -0.63
C TYR A 187 3.91 -6.04 -1.34
N CYS A 188 5.02 -5.77 -0.66
CA CYS A 188 6.34 -5.95 -1.26
C CYS A 188 6.62 -7.40 -1.63
N VAL A 189 6.33 -8.33 -0.72
CA VAL A 189 6.46 -9.77 -0.97
C VAL A 189 5.55 -10.20 -2.12
N ALA A 190 4.28 -9.81 -2.08
CA ALA A 190 3.31 -10.18 -3.11
C ALA A 190 3.74 -9.65 -4.50
N ALA A 191 4.17 -8.39 -4.59
CA ALA A 191 4.64 -7.79 -5.83
C ALA A 191 5.90 -8.47 -6.36
N ALA A 192 6.89 -8.75 -5.51
CA ALA A 192 8.13 -9.41 -5.92
C ALA A 192 7.90 -10.86 -6.37
N VAL A 193 6.93 -11.57 -5.78
CA VAL A 193 6.57 -12.93 -6.19
C VAL A 193 5.76 -12.92 -7.49
N ALA A 194 4.83 -11.98 -7.64
CA ALA A 194 3.99 -11.87 -8.84
C ALA A 194 4.77 -11.37 -10.07
N GLU A 195 5.74 -10.48 -9.86
CA GLU A 195 6.54 -9.83 -10.91
C GLU A 195 8.05 -9.91 -10.59
N PRO A 196 8.69 -11.10 -10.67
CA PRO A 196 10.08 -11.28 -10.24
C PRO A 196 11.11 -10.44 -11.00
N GLU A 197 10.78 -9.99 -12.20
CA GLU A 197 11.62 -9.13 -13.03
C GLU A 197 11.57 -7.64 -12.65
N ARG A 198 10.60 -7.23 -11.81
CA ARG A 198 10.48 -5.84 -11.33
C ARG A 198 11.25 -5.65 -10.03
N LEU A 199 11.87 -4.47 -9.91
CA LEU A 199 12.33 -4.00 -8.61
C LEU A 199 11.10 -3.57 -7.81
N VAL A 200 11.04 -3.87 -6.52
CA VAL A 200 10.03 -3.31 -5.63
C VAL A 200 10.70 -2.25 -4.74
N VAL A 201 10.14 -1.05 -4.73
CA VAL A 201 10.62 0.07 -3.91
C VAL A 201 9.51 0.47 -2.95
N ALA A 202 9.73 0.24 -1.66
CA ALA A 202 8.80 0.60 -0.61
C ALA A 202 9.21 1.96 -0.02
N VAL A 203 8.31 2.93 0.07
CA VAL A 203 8.55 4.25 0.64
C VAL A 203 7.60 4.44 1.81
N GLU A 204 8.10 4.11 3.00
CA GLU A 204 7.31 3.93 4.22
C GLU A 204 7.61 5.03 5.24
N GLY A 205 6.58 5.54 5.91
CA GLY A 205 6.77 6.24 7.18
C GLY A 205 7.24 5.25 8.26
N ASP A 206 8.05 5.70 9.20
CA ASP A 206 8.54 4.88 10.32
C ASP A 206 7.43 4.13 11.08
N SER A 207 6.29 4.79 11.32
CA SER A 207 5.13 4.16 11.94
C SER A 207 4.54 3.06 11.06
N GLY A 208 4.37 3.32 9.76
CA GLY A 208 3.83 2.34 8.81
C GLY A 208 4.71 1.11 8.72
N PHE A 209 6.02 1.33 8.57
CA PHE A 209 7.02 0.27 8.61
C PHE A 209 6.90 -0.57 9.89
N GLY A 210 6.77 0.07 11.06
CA GLY A 210 6.63 -0.61 12.35
C GLY A 210 5.49 -1.62 12.45
N PHE A 211 4.36 -1.42 11.74
CA PHE A 211 3.23 -2.35 11.75
C PHE A 211 3.51 -3.68 11.04
N SER A 212 4.48 -3.74 10.13
CA SER A 212 4.76 -4.95 9.35
C SER A 212 6.22 -5.41 9.38
N ALA A 213 7.11 -4.64 10.00
CA ALA A 213 8.54 -4.93 10.05
C ALA A 213 8.89 -6.20 10.85
N MET A 214 8.20 -6.44 11.98
CA MET A 214 8.58 -7.45 12.96
C MET A 214 7.37 -8.18 13.54
N GLU A 215 7.12 -9.41 13.10
CA GLU A 215 6.07 -10.27 13.64
C GLU A 215 6.55 -11.72 13.76
N VAL A 216 6.17 -12.41 14.83
CA VAL A 216 6.79 -13.66 15.31
C VAL A 216 6.60 -14.84 14.34
N GLU A 217 7.67 -15.60 14.13
CA GLU A 217 7.61 -16.89 13.41
C GLU A 217 6.88 -17.94 14.24
N GLY A 218 5.77 -18.44 13.72
CA GLY A 218 5.24 -19.75 14.05
C GLY A 218 5.16 -20.60 12.78
N TRP A 219 5.89 -21.72 12.76
CA TRP A 219 5.57 -22.91 11.96
C TRP A 219 5.98 -22.98 10.47
N MET A 220 7.15 -22.49 10.07
CA MET A 220 7.75 -22.90 8.77
C MET A 220 9.20 -23.40 8.84
N SER A 221 9.65 -23.84 10.01
CA SER A 221 10.76 -24.78 10.11
C SER A 221 10.32 -26.20 9.73
N MET A 222 10.01 -26.40 8.45
CA MET A 222 10.18 -27.71 7.82
C MET A 222 11.29 -27.55 6.78
N ASP A 223 12.45 -28.02 7.18
CA ASP A 223 13.62 -28.30 6.35
C ASP A 223 13.19 -28.98 5.04
N GLY A 224 13.56 -28.42 3.88
CA GLY A 224 13.09 -28.97 2.61
C GLY A 224 13.50 -28.20 1.37
N ARG A 225 14.67 -28.53 0.84
CA ARG A 225 15.13 -28.21 -0.53
C ARG A 225 13.97 -28.29 -1.53
N MET A 226 13.72 -27.22 -2.28
CA MET A 226 12.89 -27.29 -3.48
C MET A 226 13.58 -28.18 -4.52
N HIS A 227 13.35 -29.49 -4.45
CA HIS A 227 13.68 -30.40 -5.54
C HIS A 227 12.52 -30.38 -6.55
N HIS A 228 12.81 -29.92 -7.76
CA HIS A 228 11.99 -30.19 -8.94
C HIS A 228 11.80 -31.70 -9.11
N LYS A 229 10.65 -32.25 -8.69
CA LYS A 229 10.18 -33.56 -9.15
C LYS A 229 8.69 -33.50 -9.46
N ARG A 230 8.36 -33.85 -10.71
CA ARG A 230 7.00 -34.16 -11.17
C ARG A 230 6.39 -35.21 -10.25
N LEU A 231 5.23 -34.92 -9.69
CA LEU A 231 4.45 -35.85 -8.88
C LEU A 231 3.56 -36.70 -9.80
N ASP A 232 3.94 -37.97 -9.95
CA ASP A 232 3.05 -39.05 -10.40
C ASP A 232 2.20 -39.50 -9.20
N LEU A 233 0.87 -39.46 -9.35
CA LEU A 233 -0.07 -39.94 -8.33
C LEU A 233 -0.16 -41.48 -8.35
N LYS A 234 0.27 -42.14 -7.26
CA LYS A 234 -0.28 -43.45 -6.87
C LYS A 234 -0.66 -43.49 -5.38
N ARG A 235 -1.88 -43.95 -5.14
CA ARG A 235 -2.56 -44.16 -3.84
C ARG A 235 -1.73 -45.02 -2.88
N SER A 236 -1.78 -44.68 -1.58
CA SER A 236 -1.45 -45.61 -0.49
C SER A 236 -2.19 -45.24 0.79
N THR A 237 -2.71 -46.27 1.44
CA THR A 237 -3.69 -46.35 2.53
C THR A 237 -3.11 -46.10 3.93
N SER A 238 -4.03 -45.80 4.86
CA SER A 238 -3.88 -45.51 6.28
C SER A 238 -3.03 -46.51 7.09
N ARG A 239 -2.20 -45.99 8.01
CA ARG A 239 -1.70 -46.70 9.20
C ARG A 239 -1.56 -45.75 10.40
N SER A 240 -2.01 -46.22 11.55
CA SER A 240 -1.95 -45.55 12.86
C SER A 240 -0.53 -45.55 13.45
N VAL A 241 -0.16 -44.45 14.12
CA VAL A 241 1.13 -44.31 14.81
C VAL A 241 0.89 -44.29 16.33
N ARG A 242 1.60 -45.17 17.05
CA ARG A 242 1.66 -45.28 18.52
C ARG A 242 2.49 -44.13 19.13
N LYS A 243 2.09 -43.64 20.31
CA LYS A 243 2.85 -42.68 21.13
C LYS A 243 4.17 -43.29 21.68
N PRO A 244 5.29 -42.55 21.70
CA PRO A 244 6.40 -42.81 22.60
C PRO A 244 6.27 -42.04 23.92
N SER A 245 6.76 -42.70 24.97
CA SER A 245 6.82 -42.30 26.36
C SER A 245 8.17 -41.65 26.69
N SER A 246 8.20 -40.34 26.98
CA SER A 246 9.11 -39.69 27.95
C SER A 246 9.02 -38.17 27.81
N GLY A 247 8.90 -37.48 28.96
CA GLY A 247 8.45 -36.10 29.07
C GLY A 247 9.41 -35.01 28.57
N TRP A 248 8.80 -34.04 27.89
CA TRP A 248 9.00 -32.60 28.07
C TRP A 248 7.61 -31.97 27.93
N TRP A 249 7.13 -31.24 28.95
CA TRP A 249 5.88 -30.49 28.85
C TRP A 249 6.12 -29.25 27.98
N TYR A 250 5.74 -29.33 26.70
CA TYR A 250 5.52 -28.16 25.87
C TYR A 250 4.08 -27.67 26.11
N PRO A 251 3.82 -26.34 26.19
CA PRO A 251 2.46 -25.85 26.18
C PRO A 251 1.85 -26.18 24.81
N VAL A 252 0.97 -27.18 24.78
CA VAL A 252 0.09 -27.40 23.63
C VAL A 252 -0.96 -26.30 23.72
N MET A 253 -0.81 -25.21 22.96
CA MET A 253 -1.95 -24.36 22.68
C MET A 253 -2.87 -25.13 21.74
N SER A 254 -3.92 -25.71 22.30
CA SER A 254 -5.06 -26.24 21.55
C SER A 254 -5.90 -25.08 21.05
N GLU A 255 -6.16 -25.02 19.74
CA GLU A 255 -7.16 -24.12 19.17
C GLU A 255 -8.56 -24.60 19.61
N TYR A 256 -9.30 -23.71 20.26
CA TYR A 256 -10.69 -23.91 20.62
C TYR A 256 -11.56 -23.09 19.67
N VAL A 257 -12.50 -23.75 18.99
CA VAL A 257 -13.57 -23.07 18.27
C VAL A 257 -14.74 -22.94 19.23
N PHE A 258 -15.20 -21.70 19.43
CA PHE A 258 -16.42 -21.40 20.17
C PHE A 258 -17.56 -21.36 19.16
N GLU A 259 -18.44 -22.35 19.21
CA GLU A 259 -19.71 -22.33 18.48
C GLU A 259 -20.80 -21.90 19.47
N VAL A 260 -21.57 -20.88 19.09
CA VAL A 260 -22.79 -20.48 19.77
C VAL A 260 -23.94 -20.92 18.87
N ASP A 261 -24.82 -21.78 19.39
CA ASP A 261 -25.97 -22.22 18.62
C ASP A 261 -27.08 -21.13 18.58
N ALA A 262 -28.14 -21.39 17.83
CA ALA A 262 -29.24 -20.45 17.64
C ALA A 262 -30.03 -20.16 18.94
N ASP A 263 -29.83 -20.97 19.98
CA ASP A 263 -30.49 -20.84 21.29
C ASP A 263 -29.57 -20.18 22.34
N GLY A 264 -28.31 -19.91 22.00
CA GLY A 264 -27.36 -19.14 22.80
C GLY A 264 -26.48 -19.96 23.74
N ASP A 265 -26.42 -21.29 23.57
CA ASP A 265 -25.54 -22.14 24.36
C ASP A 265 -24.15 -22.26 23.72
N GLU A 266 -23.10 -22.13 24.54
CA GLU A 266 -21.71 -22.20 24.12
C GLU A 266 -21.19 -23.65 24.10
N HIS A 267 -20.65 -24.06 22.96
CA HIS A 267 -19.99 -25.35 22.80
C HIS A 267 -18.53 -25.19 22.35
N VAL A 268 -17.65 -25.91 23.04
CA VAL A 268 -16.20 -25.87 22.82
C VAL A 268 -15.78 -27.14 22.08
N THR A 269 -15.31 -27.01 20.84
CA THR A 269 -14.84 -28.14 20.04
C THR A 269 -13.39 -27.94 19.57
N LEU A 270 -12.61 -29.01 19.59
CA LEU A 270 -11.19 -29.04 19.19
C LEU A 270 -11.08 -29.02 17.66
N ALA A 271 -10.47 -27.99 17.07
CA ALA A 271 -10.31 -27.90 15.61
C ALA A 271 -9.28 -28.93 15.10
N GLN A 272 -9.65 -29.72 14.09
CA GLN A 272 -8.67 -30.52 13.33
C GLN A 272 -8.00 -29.66 12.24
N PRO A 273 -6.69 -29.86 11.97
CA PRO A 273 -5.94 -28.99 11.07
C PRO A 273 -6.42 -29.04 9.62
N MET A 274 -6.46 -27.85 8.99
CA MET A 274 -6.86 -27.49 7.63
C MET A 274 -6.10 -28.18 6.46
N LEU A 275 -5.44 -29.32 6.69
CA LEU A 275 -4.63 -29.99 5.67
C LEU A 275 -5.43 -30.89 4.71
N GLN A 276 -6.74 -31.07 4.90
CA GLN A 276 -7.54 -32.00 4.08
C GLN A 276 -8.23 -31.39 2.86
N LEU A 277 -8.22 -30.05 2.68
CA LEU A 277 -8.91 -29.38 1.57
C LEU A 277 -8.01 -28.97 0.39
N LEU A 278 -6.68 -29.03 0.55
CA LEU A 278 -5.72 -28.59 -0.48
C LEU A 278 -5.64 -29.42 -1.77
N PRO A 279 -5.92 -30.75 -1.82
CA PRO A 279 -5.78 -31.51 -3.06
C PRO A 279 -6.86 -31.23 -4.14
N ALA A 280 -7.95 -30.54 -3.81
CA ALA A 280 -9.06 -30.31 -4.75
C ALA A 280 -8.90 -29.04 -5.62
N CYS A 281 -8.01 -28.13 -5.25
CA CYS A 281 -7.91 -26.80 -5.89
C CYS A 281 -6.94 -26.72 -7.07
N TYR A 282 -6.11 -27.76 -7.30
CA TYR A 282 -5.04 -27.74 -8.30
C TYR A 282 -5.46 -28.13 -9.74
N ALA A 283 -6.75 -28.35 -10.01
CA ALA A 283 -7.21 -28.95 -11.26
C ALA A 283 -8.04 -28.04 -12.19
N ARG A 284 -8.09 -26.72 -12.00
CA ARG A 284 -8.79 -25.81 -12.95
C ARG A 284 -7.97 -24.55 -13.30
N PRO A 285 -7.83 -24.17 -14.58
CA PRO A 285 -7.01 -23.04 -15.00
C PRO A 285 -7.61 -21.64 -14.72
N ASP A 286 -8.81 -21.55 -14.11
CA ASP A 286 -9.55 -20.28 -13.95
C ASP A 286 -9.70 -19.82 -12.49
N PHE A 287 -8.79 -20.22 -11.58
CA PHE A 287 -8.85 -19.82 -10.16
C PHE A 287 -7.80 -18.76 -9.80
N PHE A 288 -8.25 -17.53 -9.56
CA PHE A 288 -7.47 -16.46 -8.95
C PHE A 288 -7.24 -16.79 -7.47
N ILE A 289 -6.00 -16.71 -7.00
CA ILE A 289 -5.69 -16.69 -5.56
C ILE A 289 -6.08 -15.30 -5.06
N GLN A 290 -7.33 -15.17 -4.61
CA GLN A 290 -7.73 -14.08 -3.76
C GLN A 290 -7.17 -14.42 -2.37
N VAL A 291 -6.08 -13.76 -1.96
CA VAL A 291 -5.71 -13.74 -0.55
C VAL A 291 -6.79 -12.91 0.15
N ALA A 292 -7.86 -13.60 0.57
CA ALA A 292 -8.99 -13.01 1.24
C ALA A 292 -8.54 -12.62 2.66
N PHE A 293 -8.23 -11.34 2.83
CA PHE A 293 -8.33 -10.70 4.14
C PHE A 293 -9.81 -10.57 4.47
N VAL A 294 -10.37 -11.58 5.13
CA VAL A 294 -11.73 -11.54 5.64
C VAL A 294 -11.73 -10.63 6.87
N VAL A 295 -12.19 -9.39 6.69
CA VAL A 295 -12.63 -8.54 7.80
C VAL A 295 -14.11 -8.82 8.01
N THR A 296 -14.42 -9.78 8.88
CA THR A 296 -15.79 -10.04 9.31
C THR A 296 -16.20 -9.01 10.36
N ASN A 297 -17.28 -8.31 10.03
CA ASN A 297 -18.00 -7.38 10.88
C ASN A 297 -18.77 -8.17 11.95
N SER A 298 -18.53 -7.94 13.23
CA SER A 298 -19.42 -8.37 14.31
C SER A 298 -19.48 -7.28 15.36
N PHE A 299 -20.68 -6.73 15.53
CA PHE A 299 -21.02 -5.74 16.52
C PHE A 299 -20.79 -6.30 17.93
N GLY A 300 -20.09 -5.54 18.78
CA GLY A 300 -19.95 -5.81 20.21
C GLY A 300 -18.65 -6.54 20.59
N LEU A 301 -17.77 -5.83 21.31
CA LEU A 301 -16.49 -6.33 21.85
C LEU A 301 -15.49 -6.85 20.80
N GLY A 302 -14.97 -5.94 19.98
CA GLY A 302 -13.93 -6.24 18.99
C GLY A 302 -12.54 -6.39 19.61
N ILE A 303 -12.15 -7.64 19.89
CA ILE A 303 -10.73 -8.03 19.93
C ILE A 303 -10.20 -7.96 18.50
N LEU A 304 -9.19 -7.13 18.29
CA LEU A 304 -8.48 -6.94 17.02
C LEU A 304 -7.79 -8.25 16.61
N HIS A 305 -8.39 -9.06 15.74
CA HIS A 305 -7.70 -10.21 15.13
C HIS A 305 -6.76 -9.71 14.02
N VAL A 306 -5.54 -9.34 14.41
CA VAL A 306 -4.40 -9.16 13.48
C VAL A 306 -3.90 -10.57 13.13
N GLY A 307 -4.42 -11.14 12.06
CA GLY A 307 -4.02 -12.46 11.60
C GLY A 307 -2.59 -12.47 11.04
N LEU A 308 -1.66 -13.08 11.77
CA LEU A 308 -0.41 -13.71 11.29
C LEU A 308 0.38 -12.92 10.23
N THR A 309 0.84 -11.74 10.59
CA THR A 309 1.95 -11.10 9.89
C THR A 309 3.22 -11.91 10.20
N HIS A 310 4.02 -12.28 9.21
CA HIS A 310 5.27 -13.03 9.41
C HIS A 310 6.44 -12.05 9.49
N VAL A 311 7.62 -12.43 10.00
CA VAL A 311 8.84 -11.56 9.97
C VAL A 311 9.13 -11.19 8.51
N VAL A 312 8.65 -10.04 8.04
CA VAL A 312 8.66 -9.77 6.59
C VAL A 312 10.08 -9.45 6.12
N CYS A 313 10.87 -8.70 6.89
CA CYS A 313 12.29 -8.47 6.58
C CYS A 313 13.08 -9.77 6.43
N TYR A 314 12.88 -10.73 7.34
CA TYR A 314 13.46 -12.07 7.22
C TYR A 314 12.99 -12.79 5.95
N THR A 315 11.70 -12.69 5.62
CA THR A 315 11.14 -13.29 4.40
C THR A 315 11.80 -12.72 3.15
N LEU A 316 11.96 -11.38 3.07
CA LEU A 316 12.66 -10.73 1.97
C LEU A 316 14.07 -11.32 1.81
N VAL A 317 14.82 -11.43 2.91
CA VAL A 317 16.20 -11.97 2.90
C VAL A 317 16.24 -13.46 2.56
N ARG A 318 15.40 -14.28 3.19
CA ARG A 318 15.34 -15.74 2.96
C ARG A 318 15.10 -16.08 1.50
N TYR A 319 14.21 -15.33 0.84
CA TYR A 319 13.87 -15.55 -0.57
C TYR A 319 14.69 -14.67 -1.54
N GLN A 320 15.61 -13.85 -1.03
CA GLN A 320 16.45 -12.93 -1.82
C GLN A 320 15.62 -12.04 -2.77
N LEU A 321 14.47 -11.55 -2.29
CA LEU A 321 13.54 -10.78 -3.12
C LEU A 321 14.14 -9.41 -3.49
N PRO A 322 13.92 -8.91 -4.73
CA PRO A 322 14.45 -7.62 -5.18
C PRO A 322 13.64 -6.45 -4.60
N VAL A 323 13.70 -6.28 -3.28
CA VAL A 323 12.93 -5.29 -2.53
C VAL A 323 13.87 -4.31 -1.82
N VAL A 324 13.69 -3.02 -2.08
CA VAL A 324 14.36 -1.94 -1.36
C VAL A 324 13.33 -1.16 -0.57
N VAL A 325 13.44 -1.19 0.76
CA VAL A 325 12.57 -0.46 1.67
C VAL A 325 13.25 0.84 2.08
N ILE A 326 12.55 1.96 1.97
CA ILE A 326 13.02 3.28 2.32
C ILE A 326 12.13 3.78 3.45
N VAL A 327 12.70 3.90 4.64
CA VAL A 327 11.99 4.33 5.85
C VAL A 327 12.26 5.81 6.07
N PHE A 328 11.20 6.61 6.09
CA PHE A 328 11.23 8.02 6.46
C PHE A 328 11.09 8.10 7.97
N ASN A 329 12.22 8.28 8.64
CA ASN A 329 12.33 8.25 10.09
C ASN A 329 12.32 9.67 10.66
N ASN A 330 11.13 10.14 11.01
CA ASN A 330 10.90 11.42 11.68
C ASN A 330 10.64 11.23 13.19
N ASN A 331 11.00 10.06 13.74
CA ASN A 331 10.85 9.68 15.14
C ASN A 331 9.40 9.68 15.66
N GLY A 332 8.43 9.31 14.82
CA GLY A 332 7.06 9.14 15.27
C GLY A 332 5.96 9.50 14.28
N VAL A 333 4.72 9.20 14.69
CA VAL A 333 3.53 9.50 13.91
C VAL A 333 3.42 11.01 13.69
N TYR A 334 3.25 11.40 12.41
CA TYR A 334 3.18 12.78 11.92
C TYR A 334 4.45 13.61 12.15
N GLY A 335 4.82 13.86 13.41
CA GLY A 335 5.98 14.66 13.80
C GLY A 335 6.53 14.32 15.18
N GLY A 336 6.30 13.10 15.66
CA GLY A 336 6.92 12.60 16.88
C GLY A 336 6.46 13.32 18.15
N ASP A 337 7.41 13.79 18.95
CA ASP A 337 7.14 14.51 20.20
C ASP A 337 6.87 16.00 19.94
N ARG A 338 5.64 16.43 20.17
CA ARG A 338 5.19 17.83 20.03
C ARG A 338 4.62 18.41 21.32
N ARG A 339 4.97 17.81 22.46
CA ARG A 339 4.49 18.25 23.77
C ARG A 339 4.82 19.71 24.01
N GLY A 340 3.86 20.44 24.57
CA GLY A 340 4.03 21.85 24.94
C GLY A 340 4.91 22.01 26.20
N PRO A 341 5.31 23.25 26.53
CA PRO A 341 6.11 23.53 27.74
C PRO A 341 5.47 23.03 29.04
N ASP A 342 4.14 23.09 29.14
CA ASP A 342 3.40 22.64 30.33
C ASP A 342 3.45 21.11 30.48
N GLU A 343 3.44 20.37 29.38
CA GLU A 343 3.57 18.90 29.37
C GLU A 343 5.01 18.48 29.68
N LEU A 344 5.99 19.22 29.20
CA LEU A 344 7.42 18.98 29.46
C LEU A 344 7.86 19.32 30.90
N THR A 345 7.05 20.08 31.64
CA THR A 345 7.33 20.46 33.04
C THR A 345 6.32 19.88 34.03
N GLY A 346 5.25 19.27 33.53
CA GLY A 346 4.17 18.70 34.31
C GLY A 346 4.51 17.37 34.99
N PRO A 347 3.52 16.77 35.68
CA PRO A 347 3.72 15.54 36.46
C PRO A 347 4.06 14.31 35.61
N TYR A 348 3.77 14.33 34.30
CA TYR A 348 4.00 13.24 33.35
C TYR A 348 5.11 13.56 32.32
N LYS A 349 6.02 14.48 32.65
CA LYS A 349 7.09 14.93 31.73
C LYS A 349 8.00 13.80 31.23
N ASP A 350 8.12 12.73 32.01
CA ASP A 350 8.97 11.58 31.71
C ASP A 350 8.27 10.54 30.82
N ASP A 351 6.95 10.64 30.64
CA ASP A 351 6.20 9.77 29.74
C ASP A 351 6.42 10.19 28.28
N PRO A 352 6.64 9.25 27.35
CA PRO A 352 6.76 9.59 25.94
C PRO A 352 5.43 10.13 25.39
N ALA A 353 5.50 11.07 24.46
CA ALA A 353 4.31 11.54 23.76
C ALA A 353 3.64 10.37 23.02
N PRO A 354 2.29 10.30 22.94
CA PRO A 354 1.58 9.21 22.24
C PRO A 354 1.97 9.03 20.78
N THR A 355 2.53 10.08 20.16
CA THR A 355 2.97 10.10 18.77
C THR A 355 4.47 9.93 18.60
N SER A 356 5.27 9.88 19.68
CA SER A 356 6.73 9.78 19.59
C SER A 356 7.22 8.34 19.57
N PHE A 357 8.28 8.11 18.81
CA PHE A 357 9.06 6.87 18.83
C PHE A 357 10.45 7.12 19.39
N VAL A 358 11.20 6.04 19.58
CA VAL A 358 12.59 6.09 20.03
C VAL A 358 13.43 6.93 19.06
N PRO A 359 14.02 8.06 19.49
CA PRO A 359 14.82 8.90 18.63
C PRO A 359 16.01 8.15 18.03
N GLY A 360 16.21 8.28 16.71
CA GLY A 360 17.33 7.64 16.02
C GLY A 360 17.20 6.13 15.88
N ALA A 361 15.98 5.59 15.91
CA ALA A 361 15.72 4.16 15.70
C ALA A 361 16.45 3.62 14.46
N GLY A 362 17.25 2.57 14.66
CA GLY A 362 18.14 2.01 13.63
C GLY A 362 17.46 0.98 12.73
N TYR A 363 16.41 1.35 11.99
CA TYR A 363 15.65 0.40 11.14
C TYR A 363 16.51 -0.37 10.13
N HIS A 364 17.58 0.23 9.63
CA HIS A 364 18.56 -0.43 8.74
C HIS A 364 19.29 -1.61 9.42
N LYS A 365 19.57 -1.53 10.72
CA LYS A 365 20.23 -2.60 11.48
C LYS A 365 19.36 -3.85 11.59
N MET A 366 18.04 -3.69 11.56
CA MET A 366 17.11 -4.81 11.52
C MET A 366 17.31 -5.64 10.25
N MET A 367 17.49 -5.00 9.10
CA MET A 367 17.75 -5.69 7.84
C MET A 367 19.12 -6.39 7.85
N GLU A 368 20.14 -5.74 8.40
CA GLU A 368 21.48 -6.33 8.57
C GLU A 368 21.46 -7.57 9.47
N ALA A 369 20.68 -7.53 10.56
CA ALA A 369 20.55 -8.66 11.48
C ALA A 369 20.00 -9.93 10.79
N PHE A 370 19.19 -9.78 9.75
CA PHE A 370 18.69 -10.91 8.94
C PHE A 370 19.62 -11.30 7.79
N GLY A 371 20.70 -10.56 7.53
CA GLY A 371 21.64 -10.80 6.44
C GLY A 371 21.35 -10.01 5.16
N GLY A 372 20.42 -9.06 5.19
CA GLY A 372 20.20 -8.08 4.13
C GLY A 372 21.15 -6.88 4.28
N LYS A 373 20.95 -5.85 3.44
CA LYS A 373 21.79 -4.64 3.45
C LYS A 373 21.06 -3.48 4.14
N GLY A 374 21.73 -2.83 5.10
CA GLY A 374 21.25 -1.62 5.76
C GLY A 374 22.00 -0.36 5.29
N TYR A 375 21.31 0.77 5.26
CA TYR A 375 21.89 2.11 5.08
C TYR A 375 21.25 3.09 6.07
N LEU A 376 22.05 3.94 6.71
CA LEU A 376 21.59 5.14 7.39
C LEU A 376 22.01 6.34 6.54
N VAL A 377 21.08 7.25 6.24
CA VAL A 377 21.34 8.39 5.36
C VAL A 377 20.78 9.68 5.94
N ASP A 378 21.62 10.71 5.97
CA ASP A 378 21.30 12.03 6.51
C ASP A 378 21.51 13.15 5.46
N THR A 379 22.11 12.81 4.31
CA THR A 379 22.44 13.77 3.24
C THR A 379 21.95 13.32 1.85
N PRO A 380 21.74 14.26 0.91
CA PRO A 380 21.34 13.93 -0.47
C PRO A 380 22.29 12.94 -1.17
N ASP A 381 23.60 13.09 -0.99
CA ASP A 381 24.60 12.26 -1.67
C ASP A 381 24.64 10.84 -1.12
N GLU A 382 24.49 10.67 0.19
CA GLU A 382 24.33 9.35 0.81
C GLU A 382 23.09 8.64 0.30
N LEU A 383 21.94 9.34 0.22
CA LEU A 383 20.72 8.77 -0.31
C LEU A 383 20.86 8.37 -1.78
N ARG A 384 21.47 9.21 -2.63
CA ARG A 384 21.76 8.87 -4.03
C ARG A 384 22.64 7.62 -4.14
N SER A 385 23.69 7.55 -3.31
CA SER A 385 24.61 6.41 -3.28
C SER A 385 23.90 5.13 -2.85
N ALA A 386 23.15 5.17 -1.75
CA ALA A 386 22.40 4.03 -1.22
C ALA A 386 21.36 3.50 -2.20
N LEU A 387 20.60 4.40 -2.87
CA LEU A 387 19.66 4.02 -3.93
C LEU A 387 20.38 3.38 -5.11
N SER A 388 21.49 3.95 -5.56
CA SER A 388 22.26 3.41 -6.68
C SER A 388 22.84 2.03 -6.40
N GLU A 389 23.38 1.80 -5.21
CA GLU A 389 23.92 0.50 -4.78
C GLU A 389 22.79 -0.52 -4.65
N SER A 390 21.72 -0.19 -3.91
CA SER A 390 20.62 -1.12 -3.63
C SER A 390 19.82 -1.50 -4.89
N PHE A 391 19.52 -0.54 -5.78
CA PHE A 391 18.77 -0.80 -7.00
C PHE A 391 19.56 -1.71 -7.95
N ARG A 392 20.87 -1.48 -8.10
CA ARG A 392 21.74 -2.36 -8.90
C ARG A 392 21.90 -3.75 -8.29
N ALA A 393 21.98 -3.84 -6.96
CA ALA A 393 22.15 -5.10 -6.27
C ALA A 393 20.92 -6.01 -6.43
N ARG A 394 19.73 -5.43 -6.59
CA ARG A 394 18.44 -6.14 -6.68
C ARG A 394 18.27 -7.19 -5.58
N LYS A 395 18.66 -6.80 -4.37
CA LYS A 395 18.64 -7.62 -3.15
C LYS A 395 17.91 -6.88 -2.03
N PRO A 396 17.43 -7.61 -1.00
CA PRO A 396 16.78 -7.02 0.16
C PRO A 396 17.64 -5.94 0.82
N ALA A 397 17.09 -4.72 0.91
CA ALA A 397 17.75 -3.60 1.56
C ALA A 397 16.78 -2.71 2.33
N VAL A 398 17.27 -2.09 3.41
CA VAL A 398 16.58 -1.00 4.13
C VAL A 398 17.45 0.24 4.11
N ILE A 399 16.91 1.34 3.59
CA ILE A 399 17.49 2.69 3.65
C ILE A 399 16.71 3.48 4.70
N ASN A 400 17.34 3.74 5.84
CA ASN A 400 16.80 4.55 6.93
C ASN A 400 17.16 6.02 6.68
N VAL A 401 16.18 6.82 6.26
CA VAL A 401 16.34 8.24 5.95
C VAL A 401 15.94 9.06 7.17
N THR A 402 16.89 9.79 7.76
CA THR A 402 16.58 10.69 8.87
C THR A 402 15.82 11.90 8.37
N ILE A 403 14.60 12.10 8.87
CA ILE A 403 13.74 13.23 8.55
C ILE A 403 13.64 14.13 9.79
N ASP A 404 13.63 15.44 9.59
CA ASP A 404 13.35 16.41 10.66
C ASP A 404 11.98 16.10 11.30
N PRO A 405 11.92 15.82 12.63
CA PRO A 405 10.68 15.54 13.34
C PRO A 405 9.62 16.65 13.18
N TYR A 406 10.06 17.89 12.93
CA TYR A 406 9.17 19.05 12.78
C TYR A 406 8.72 19.31 11.35
N ALA A 407 9.23 18.57 10.34
CA ALA A 407 8.87 18.78 8.94
C ALA A 407 7.46 18.29 8.56
N GLY A 408 6.85 17.45 9.38
CA GLY A 408 5.55 16.83 9.10
C GLY A 408 4.34 17.69 9.46
N ALA A 409 3.22 17.44 8.81
CA ALA A 409 1.91 17.97 9.19
C ALA A 409 1.10 16.88 9.93
N GLU A 410 0.34 17.25 10.96
CA GLU A 410 -0.59 16.31 11.62
C GLU A 410 -1.64 15.84 10.60
N SER A 411 -1.88 14.53 10.47
CA SER A 411 -2.82 13.94 9.49
C SER A 411 -2.56 14.28 7.99
N GLY A 412 -1.39 14.82 7.65
CA GLY A 412 -1.04 15.16 6.27
C GLY A 412 -2.05 16.12 5.62
N ARG A 413 -2.60 15.74 4.45
CA ARG A 413 -3.63 16.54 3.74
C ARG A 413 -5.04 16.38 4.30
N MET A 414 -5.23 15.56 5.34
CA MET A 414 -6.55 15.31 5.95
C MET A 414 -6.91 16.23 7.12
N GLN A 415 -6.09 17.23 7.43
CA GLN A 415 -6.29 18.16 8.55
C GLN A 415 -7.67 18.81 8.64
N HIS A 416 -8.38 18.94 7.51
CA HIS A 416 -9.71 19.56 7.46
C HIS A 416 -10.86 18.54 7.52
N LYS A 417 -10.60 17.29 7.88
CA LYS A 417 -11.60 16.21 7.92
C LYS A 417 -11.92 15.71 9.34
N ASN A 418 -11.26 16.23 10.36
CA ASN A 418 -11.57 15.97 11.77
C ASN A 418 -12.43 17.09 12.36
#